data_AF-A0A1Q9T223-F1
#
_entry.id   AF-A0A1Q9T223-F1
#
_cell.length_a   1.000
_cell.length_b   1.000
_cell.length_c   1.000
_cell.angle_alpha   90.00
_cell.angle_beta   90.00
_cell.angle_gamma   90.00
#
_symmetry.space_group_name_H-M   'P 1'
#
loop_
_entity.id
_entity.type
_entity.pdbx_description
1 polymer ?
#
loop_
_entity_poly.entity_id
_entity_poly.type
_entity_poly.pdbx_seq_one_letter_code
_entity_poly.pdbx_strand_id
1 'polypeptide(L)'
;MGAAQESVGLMMLQWGLHPWAIYAVVGLGLAYMSFRRGRPLAVRWLLEPLIGRERVEGWMGHTIDTVAIVGTLFGVATSFGFGVSQILGGLEFLGWAERSTWLIIGLIGGITAVAVWSVVSGVHKGLKWLSNINMSVAALMALIVFVLGPTIFLLKAIPENAGQYLSLLPQTALHVGPFSGDGWEGAWTIAYWGWWTSWAPFVGMFIARISRGRTIREFVLGVLLAPTAASLVWFTIFGDAAILFQQESGSLATGDGEGGLTLNSDTALFQFFESMPGALTTVLSVVAMCVVILFFVTSSDSGSLVIDMLASGGSTETPVTTRVYWAVLEGVAAAALLVVGGDVALTALQTLSISTAAPFSIILVLACVSLLRAFRHEVASMPHYMQVMPSGTHEEPDLVEGGPPPATRGRRRTVREELGSVSSTLAGFEPDSTPHTNGDGRVVSYRPLSSSEVRIDERTGQTEVERVDDPLAGEVFDTPEFTSSQEYLDQGGSAPSPQAEEAQESEPTGRGASG
;
A
#
# COMPACT_ATOMS: atom_id res chain seq x y z
N MET A 1 -3.36 32.75 -7.01
CA MET A 1 -4.51 31.83 -6.79
C MET A 1 -4.26 30.47 -7.43
N GLY A 2 -4.02 30.35 -8.75
CA GLY A 2 -3.74 29.04 -9.38
C GLY A 2 -2.57 28.25 -8.76
N ALA A 3 -1.42 28.90 -8.54
CA ALA A 3 -0.26 28.25 -7.91
C ALA A 3 -0.51 27.79 -6.45
N ALA A 4 -1.38 28.48 -5.71
CA ALA A 4 -1.73 28.11 -4.33
C ALA A 4 -2.68 26.92 -4.28
N GLN A 5 -3.52 26.73 -5.31
CA GLN A 5 -4.34 25.54 -5.44
C GLN A 5 -3.42 24.36 -5.85
N GLU A 6 -2.56 24.55 -6.84
CA GLU A 6 -1.70 23.47 -7.35
C GLU A 6 -0.61 22.98 -6.39
N SER A 7 -0.19 23.79 -5.42
CA SER A 7 0.96 23.49 -4.56
C SER A 7 0.82 22.21 -3.74
N VAL A 8 -0.32 22.00 -3.06
CA VAL A 8 -0.50 20.77 -2.26
C VAL A 8 -0.74 19.57 -3.17
N GLY A 9 -1.44 19.74 -4.29
CA GLY A 9 -1.56 18.69 -5.32
C GLY A 9 -0.20 18.22 -5.86
N LEU A 10 0.72 19.16 -6.11
CA LEU A 10 2.10 18.85 -6.51
C LEU A 10 2.91 18.20 -5.38
N MET A 11 2.75 18.65 -4.14
CA MET A 11 3.38 18.02 -2.97
C MET A 11 2.93 16.56 -2.80
N MET A 12 1.65 16.28 -3.05
CA MET A 12 1.09 14.93 -3.02
C MET A 12 1.67 14.00 -4.09
N LEU A 13 2.28 14.52 -5.17
CA LEU A 13 3.07 13.67 -6.07
C LEU A 13 4.24 13.02 -5.33
N GLN A 14 4.91 13.80 -4.48
CA GLN A 14 6.15 13.39 -3.80
C GLN A 14 5.90 12.58 -2.53
N TRP A 15 4.73 12.75 -1.91
CA TRP A 15 4.39 12.13 -0.60
C TRP A 15 3.16 11.23 -0.62
N GLY A 16 2.44 11.17 -1.74
CA GLY A 16 1.28 10.32 -1.96
C GLY A 16 1.66 8.99 -2.59
N LEU A 17 0.94 8.54 -3.62
CA LEU A 17 1.02 7.17 -4.12
C LEU A 17 2.42 6.74 -4.62
N HIS A 18 3.22 7.65 -5.17
CA HIS A 18 4.50 7.34 -5.81
C HIS A 18 5.55 6.74 -4.84
N PRO A 19 5.93 7.40 -3.73
CA PRO A 19 6.85 6.80 -2.76
C PRO A 19 6.31 5.49 -2.19
N TRP A 20 5.03 5.43 -1.86
CA TRP A 20 4.43 4.22 -1.29
C TRP A 20 4.37 3.07 -2.29
N ALA A 21 4.27 3.34 -3.59
CA ALA A 21 4.37 2.32 -4.63
C ALA A 21 5.79 1.73 -4.71
N ILE A 22 6.83 2.55 -4.59
CA ILE A 22 8.22 2.08 -4.50
C ILE A 22 8.36 1.10 -3.33
N TYR A 23 7.84 1.47 -2.16
CA TYR A 23 7.86 0.62 -0.97
C TYR A 23 6.98 -0.62 -1.11
N ALA A 24 5.84 -0.51 -1.79
CA ALA A 24 4.97 -1.65 -2.04
C ALA A 24 5.65 -2.70 -2.91
N VAL A 25 6.42 -2.31 -3.93
CA VAL A 25 7.17 -3.26 -4.78
C VAL A 25 8.18 -4.05 -3.96
N VAL A 26 9.02 -3.35 -3.18
CA VAL A 26 10.04 -4.02 -2.35
C VAL A 26 9.39 -4.83 -1.25
N GLY A 27 8.43 -4.26 -0.52
CA GLY A 27 7.78 -4.90 0.61
C GLY A 27 6.92 -6.09 0.21
N LEU A 28 6.16 -6.00 -0.87
CA LEU A 28 5.38 -7.13 -1.39
C LEU A 28 6.32 -8.23 -1.86
N GLY A 29 7.39 -7.87 -2.57
CA GLY A 29 8.34 -8.84 -3.06
C GLY A 29 9.09 -9.56 -1.94
N LEU A 30 9.51 -8.85 -0.89
CA LEU A 30 10.16 -9.46 0.28
C LEU A 30 9.16 -10.33 1.05
N ALA A 31 7.94 -9.85 1.29
CA ALA A 31 6.89 -10.62 1.95
C ALA A 31 6.57 -11.92 1.18
N TYR A 32 6.48 -11.82 -0.15
CA TYR A 32 6.25 -12.95 -1.03
C TYR A 32 7.43 -13.94 -0.99
N MET A 33 8.64 -13.47 -1.28
CA MET A 33 9.80 -14.35 -1.35
C MET A 33 10.09 -15.02 -0.01
N SER A 34 9.89 -14.32 1.11
CA SER A 34 10.17 -14.88 2.44
C SER A 34 9.03 -15.71 3.00
N PHE A 35 7.80 -15.19 3.05
CA PHE A 35 6.71 -15.90 3.73
C PHE A 35 5.99 -16.91 2.86
N ARG A 36 5.99 -16.74 1.53
CA ARG A 36 5.38 -17.69 0.59
C ARG A 36 6.40 -18.65 -0.01
N ARG A 37 7.59 -18.17 -0.38
CA ARG A 37 8.64 -18.98 -1.03
C ARG A 37 9.78 -19.43 -0.09
N GLY A 38 9.79 -19.01 1.17
CA GLY A 38 10.75 -19.48 2.17
C GLY A 38 12.18 -18.95 1.99
N ARG A 39 12.38 -17.82 1.30
CA ARG A 39 13.70 -17.19 1.13
C ARG A 39 14.08 -16.30 2.31
N PRO A 40 15.38 -16.14 2.60
CA PRO A 40 15.85 -15.12 3.55
C PRO A 40 15.30 -13.73 3.23
N LEU A 41 15.15 -12.90 4.27
CA LEU A 41 14.52 -11.58 4.20
C LEU A 41 15.54 -10.55 3.68
N ALA A 42 15.98 -10.71 2.43
CA ALA A 42 17.01 -9.89 1.78
C ALA A 42 16.62 -9.50 0.36
N VAL A 43 17.06 -8.30 -0.07
CA VAL A 43 16.66 -7.69 -1.36
C VAL A 43 17.10 -8.54 -2.55
N ARG A 44 18.26 -9.21 -2.49
CA ARG A 44 18.73 -10.09 -3.58
C ARG A 44 17.69 -11.10 -4.07
N TRP A 45 16.84 -11.60 -3.19
CA TRP A 45 15.86 -12.65 -3.51
C TRP A 45 14.72 -12.14 -4.38
N LEU A 46 14.50 -10.83 -4.45
CA LEU A 46 13.53 -10.22 -5.35
C LEU A 46 13.80 -10.56 -6.81
N LEU A 47 15.07 -10.75 -7.20
CA LEU A 47 15.45 -11.02 -8.59
C LEU A 47 15.57 -12.51 -8.91
N GLU A 48 15.41 -13.41 -7.95
CA GLU A 48 15.55 -14.86 -8.16
C GLU A 48 14.69 -15.39 -9.33
N PRO A 49 13.39 -15.04 -9.47
CA PRO A 49 12.58 -15.43 -10.62
C PRO A 49 13.14 -15.00 -11.98
N LEU A 50 13.95 -13.93 -12.03
CA LEU A 50 14.50 -13.39 -13.26
C LEU A 50 15.88 -13.96 -13.60
N ILE A 51 16.83 -13.89 -12.66
CA ILE A 51 18.24 -14.21 -12.91
C ILE A 51 18.64 -15.62 -12.41
N GLY A 52 17.77 -16.29 -11.66
CA GLY A 52 17.98 -17.62 -11.13
C GLY A 52 18.79 -17.66 -9.83
N ARG A 53 18.65 -18.76 -9.10
CA ARG A 53 19.20 -18.94 -7.75
C ARG A 53 20.72 -18.82 -7.69
N GLU A 54 21.45 -19.48 -8.59
CA GLU A 54 22.93 -19.48 -8.59
C GLU A 54 23.51 -18.06 -8.69
N ARG A 55 22.88 -17.18 -9.50
CA ARG A 55 23.32 -15.80 -9.66
C ARG A 55 22.98 -14.93 -8.45
N VAL A 56 21.82 -15.17 -7.83
CA VAL A 56 21.40 -14.50 -6.59
C VAL A 56 22.26 -14.90 -5.39
N GLU A 57 22.70 -16.15 -5.32
CA GLU A 57 23.61 -16.61 -4.26
C GLU A 57 25.06 -16.18 -4.52
N GLY A 58 25.41 -15.89 -5.77
CA GLY A 58 26.74 -15.41 -6.18
C GLY A 58 26.95 -13.90 -6.12
N TRP A 59 27.92 -13.42 -6.90
CA TRP A 59 28.38 -12.02 -6.89
C TRP A 59 27.27 -11.00 -7.23
N MET A 60 26.30 -11.35 -8.08
CA MET A 60 25.21 -10.43 -8.44
C MET A 60 24.32 -10.13 -7.23
N GLY A 61 24.01 -11.14 -6.41
CA GLY A 61 23.26 -10.93 -5.17
C GLY A 61 24.03 -10.11 -4.13
N HIS A 62 25.34 -10.32 -4.02
CA HIS A 62 26.19 -9.48 -3.17
C HIS A 62 26.21 -8.02 -3.61
N THR A 63 26.25 -7.76 -4.93
CA THR A 63 26.12 -6.40 -5.45
C THR A 63 24.76 -5.78 -5.09
N ILE A 64 23.67 -6.51 -5.29
CA ILE A 64 22.30 -6.03 -4.98
C ILE A 64 22.17 -5.66 -3.50
N ASP A 65 22.61 -6.53 -2.61
CA ASP A 65 22.55 -6.27 -1.17
C ASP A 65 23.49 -5.12 -0.76
N THR A 66 24.66 -5.00 -1.39
CA THR A 66 25.58 -3.87 -1.14
C THR A 66 24.93 -2.54 -1.54
N VAL A 67 24.32 -2.47 -2.72
CA VAL A 67 23.57 -1.27 -3.15
C VAL A 67 22.43 -0.98 -2.18
N ALA A 68 21.69 -2.00 -1.72
CA ALA A 68 20.61 -1.83 -0.76
C ALA A 68 21.09 -1.30 0.61
N ILE A 69 22.20 -1.83 1.13
CA ILE A 69 22.82 -1.41 2.39
C ILE A 69 23.32 0.03 2.29
N VAL A 70 24.09 0.34 1.25
CA VAL A 70 24.68 1.67 1.05
C VAL A 70 23.58 2.72 0.79
N GLY A 71 22.59 2.38 -0.03
CA GLY A 71 21.43 3.25 -0.26
C GLY A 71 20.65 3.53 1.02
N THR A 72 20.40 2.50 1.82
CA THR A 72 19.71 2.67 3.12
C THR A 72 20.51 3.57 4.06
N LEU A 73 21.82 3.33 4.20
CA LEU A 73 22.72 4.12 5.05
C LEU A 73 22.65 5.61 4.70
N PHE A 74 22.83 5.95 3.42
CA PHE A 74 22.84 7.35 3.00
C PHE A 74 21.44 7.97 3.03
N GLY A 75 20.39 7.23 2.67
CA GLY A 75 19.03 7.75 2.78
C GLY A 75 18.62 8.05 4.22
N VAL A 76 19.01 7.20 5.18
CA VAL A 76 18.80 7.45 6.62
C VAL A 76 19.62 8.66 7.07
N ALA A 77 20.90 8.75 6.68
CA ALA A 77 21.74 9.90 6.98
C ALA A 77 21.20 11.23 6.43
N THR A 78 20.60 11.24 5.23
CA THR A 78 19.94 12.44 4.66
C THR A 78 18.77 12.89 5.54
N SER A 79 17.98 11.94 6.05
CA SER A 79 16.85 12.22 6.95
C SER A 79 17.31 12.81 8.28
N PHE A 80 18.44 12.30 8.79
CA PHE A 80 19.12 12.86 9.96
C PHE A 80 19.62 14.27 9.73
N GLY A 81 20.13 14.54 8.52
CA GLY A 81 20.45 15.88 8.04
C GLY A 81 19.30 16.87 8.20
N PHE A 82 18.15 16.56 7.60
CA PHE A 82 16.94 17.39 7.71
C PHE A 82 16.51 17.58 9.17
N GLY A 83 16.51 16.51 9.97
CA GLY A 83 16.12 16.59 11.37
C GLY A 83 17.04 17.49 12.20
N VAL A 84 18.36 17.39 12.02
CA VAL A 84 19.33 18.24 12.73
C VAL A 84 19.21 19.69 12.28
N SER A 85 19.07 19.95 10.98
CA SER A 85 18.85 21.30 10.46
C SER A 85 17.57 21.92 11.04
N GLN A 86 16.50 21.14 11.17
CA GLN A 86 15.25 21.62 11.75
C GLN A 86 15.37 21.89 13.26
N ILE A 87 16.09 21.05 14.02
CA ILE A 87 16.36 21.31 15.45
C ILE A 87 17.18 22.59 15.60
N LEU A 88 18.22 22.78 14.78
CA LEU A 88 19.05 23.98 14.81
C LEU A 88 18.24 25.23 14.46
N GLY A 89 17.42 25.17 13.41
CA GLY A 89 16.53 26.26 13.03
C GLY A 89 15.57 26.64 14.15
N GLY A 90 15.09 25.67 14.93
CA GLY A 90 14.24 25.94 16.10
C GLY A 90 14.98 26.60 17.26
N LEU A 91 16.21 26.16 17.54
CA LEU A 91 17.06 26.77 18.57
C LEU A 91 17.46 28.20 18.21
N GLU A 92 17.81 28.44 16.95
CA GLU A 92 18.17 29.76 16.42
C GLU A 92 16.97 30.70 16.45
N PHE A 93 15.81 30.22 15.97
CA PHE A 93 14.56 30.96 15.97
C PHE A 93 14.14 31.41 17.38
N LEU A 94 14.32 30.56 18.40
CA LEU A 94 14.03 30.93 19.80
C LEU A 94 15.12 31.79 20.44
N GLY A 95 16.23 32.05 19.76
CA GLY A 95 17.39 32.78 20.28
C GLY A 95 18.15 32.03 21.39
N TRP A 96 18.04 30.70 21.42
CA TRP A 96 18.65 29.87 22.47
C TRP A 96 20.07 29.42 22.14
N ALA A 97 20.36 29.19 20.86
CA ALA A 97 21.70 28.82 20.42
C ALA A 97 21.94 29.23 18.96
N GLU A 98 23.17 29.62 18.65
CA GLU A 98 23.62 29.88 17.28
C GLU A 98 24.14 28.60 16.62
N ARG A 99 23.99 28.50 15.31
CA ARG A 99 24.54 27.39 14.52
C ARG A 99 26.06 27.37 14.65
N SER A 100 26.59 26.26 15.15
CA SER A 100 28.03 26.00 15.22
C SER A 100 28.33 24.53 14.94
N THR A 101 29.51 24.26 14.36
CA THR A 101 29.97 22.89 14.07
C THR A 101 29.94 22.00 15.33
N TRP A 102 30.31 22.55 16.48
CA TRP A 102 30.28 21.83 17.76
C TRP A 102 28.86 21.51 18.22
N LEU A 103 27.90 22.39 18.00
CA LEU A 103 26.49 22.12 18.30
C LEU A 103 25.93 21.02 17.41
N ILE A 104 26.26 21.03 16.10
CA ILE A 104 25.86 19.97 15.15
C ILE A 104 26.40 18.61 15.61
N ILE A 105 27.71 18.53 15.89
CA ILE A 105 28.36 17.30 16.35
C ILE A 105 27.77 16.85 17.70
N GLY A 106 27.53 17.78 18.62
CA GLY A 106 26.94 17.51 19.93
C GLY A 106 25.51 16.96 19.83
N LEU A 107 24.66 17.54 18.97
CA LEU A 107 23.29 17.08 18.75
C LEU A 107 23.29 15.67 18.14
N ILE A 108 24.04 15.45 17.06
CA ILE A 108 24.10 14.13 16.40
C ILE A 108 24.68 13.09 17.35
N GLY A 109 25.78 13.42 18.04
CA GLY A 109 26.41 12.52 19.01
C GLY A 109 25.46 12.17 20.16
N GLY A 110 24.74 13.16 20.71
CA GLY A 110 23.76 12.95 21.77
C GLY A 110 22.59 12.08 21.33
N ILE A 111 21.99 12.36 20.16
CA ILE A 111 20.88 11.59 19.62
C ILE A 111 21.32 10.17 19.27
N THR A 112 22.51 10.01 18.66
CA THR A 112 23.09 8.70 18.35
C THR A 112 23.37 7.91 19.62
N ALA A 113 23.85 8.54 20.69
CA ALA A 113 24.05 7.88 21.98
C ALA A 113 22.72 7.36 22.57
N VAL A 114 21.64 8.13 22.45
CA VAL A 114 20.29 7.68 22.87
C VAL A 114 19.80 6.52 21.99
N ALA A 115 20.04 6.57 20.68
CA ALA A 115 19.71 5.47 19.77
C ALA A 115 20.51 4.19 20.08
N VAL A 116 21.82 4.30 20.33
CA VAL A 116 22.66 3.18 20.75
C VAL A 116 22.19 2.62 22.10
N TRP A 117 21.82 3.48 23.05
CA TRP A 117 21.23 3.04 24.31
C TRP A 117 19.93 2.25 24.08
N SER A 118 19.05 2.71 23.18
CA SER A 118 17.83 1.97 22.77
C SER A 118 18.17 0.58 22.23
N VAL A 119 19.13 0.50 21.31
CA VAL A 119 19.59 -0.75 20.70
C VAL A 119 20.14 -1.72 21.76
N VAL A 120 21.02 -1.25 22.65
CA VAL A 120 21.69 -2.08 23.66
C VAL A 120 20.72 -2.55 24.76
N SER A 121 19.84 -1.67 25.20
CA SER A 121 18.87 -1.99 26.25
C SER A 121 17.81 -3.01 25.79
N GLY A 122 17.74 -3.29 24.48
CA GLY A 122 16.91 -4.36 23.92
C GLY A 122 15.42 -4.17 24.20
N VAL A 123 14.99 -2.95 24.55
CA VAL A 123 13.63 -2.66 24.99
C VAL A 123 12.73 -2.59 23.76
N HIS A 124 12.42 -3.76 23.18
CA HIS A 124 11.42 -3.91 22.12
C HIS A 124 10.07 -3.29 22.53
N LYS A 125 9.77 -3.27 23.84
CA LYS A 125 8.63 -2.55 24.42
C LYS A 125 8.83 -1.02 24.46
N GLY A 126 10.05 -0.56 24.71
CA GLY A 126 10.43 0.85 24.87
C GLY A 126 10.42 1.57 23.53
N LEU A 127 10.93 0.95 22.47
CA LEU A 127 10.85 1.51 21.12
C LEU A 127 9.40 1.63 20.64
N LYS A 128 8.58 0.60 20.86
CA LYS A 128 7.15 0.64 20.54
C LYS A 128 6.45 1.77 21.30
N TRP A 129 6.79 1.96 22.58
CA TRP A 129 6.24 3.05 23.40
C TRP A 129 6.72 4.42 22.89
N LEU A 130 8.01 4.57 22.59
CA LEU A 130 8.60 5.80 22.08
C LEU A 130 8.00 6.21 20.73
N SER A 131 7.83 5.24 19.83
CA SER A 131 7.16 5.43 18.55
C SER A 131 5.69 5.82 18.73
N ASN A 132 4.94 5.13 19.60
CA ASN A 132 3.54 5.47 19.89
C ASN A 132 3.38 6.86 20.51
N ILE A 133 4.28 7.24 21.43
CA ILE A 133 4.30 8.59 21.99
C ILE A 133 4.60 9.61 20.92
N ASN A 134 5.62 9.37 20.10
CA ASN A 134 5.98 10.28 19.04
C ASN A 134 4.81 10.51 18.08
N MET A 135 4.14 9.44 17.64
CA MET A 135 2.92 9.52 16.83
C MET A 135 1.80 10.29 17.53
N SER A 136 1.61 10.06 18.83
CA SER A 136 0.56 10.74 19.60
C SER A 136 0.84 12.23 19.78
N VAL A 137 2.10 12.61 20.04
CA VAL A 137 2.53 14.00 20.19
C VAL A 137 2.46 14.73 18.85
N ALA A 138 2.91 14.10 17.76
CA ALA A 138 2.80 14.67 16.41
C ALA A 138 1.32 14.84 16.00
N ALA A 139 0.46 13.85 16.27
CA ALA A 139 -0.98 13.95 16.01
C ALA A 139 -1.65 15.02 16.87
N LEU A 140 -1.26 15.15 18.15
CA LEU A 140 -1.76 16.20 19.03
C LEU A 140 -1.32 17.59 18.55
N MET A 141 -0.08 17.74 18.12
CA MET A 141 0.42 18.98 17.53
C MET A 141 -0.37 19.36 16.27
N ALA A 142 -0.57 18.40 15.36
CA ALA A 142 -1.41 18.60 14.16
C ALA A 142 -2.85 18.96 14.53
N LEU A 143 -3.42 18.33 15.56
CA LEU A 143 -4.77 18.63 16.06
C LEU A 143 -4.85 20.05 16.63
N ILE A 144 -3.85 20.49 17.41
CA ILE A 144 -3.79 21.86 17.93
C ILE A 144 -3.74 22.85 16.77
N VAL A 145 -2.91 22.61 15.76
CA VAL A 145 -2.83 23.47 14.57
C VAL A 145 -4.14 23.48 13.80
N PHE A 146 -4.80 22.33 13.65
CA PHE A 146 -6.08 22.23 12.97
C PHE A 146 -7.22 22.97 13.68
N VAL A 147 -7.28 22.90 15.01
CA VAL A 147 -8.34 23.52 15.82
C VAL A 147 -8.12 25.02 16.03
N LEU A 148 -6.87 25.44 16.28
CA LEU A 148 -6.54 26.85 16.49
C LEU A 148 -6.33 27.61 15.18
N GLY A 149 -6.01 26.90 14.09
CA GLY A 149 -5.86 27.47 12.76
C GLY A 149 -7.20 27.62 12.02
N PRO A 150 -7.18 27.80 10.69
CA PRO A 150 -8.35 28.08 9.89
C PRO A 150 -9.17 26.80 9.61
N THR A 151 -9.80 26.21 10.64
CA THR A 151 -10.41 24.86 10.60
C THR A 151 -11.39 24.65 9.43
N ILE A 152 -12.30 25.60 9.19
CA ILE A 152 -13.30 25.48 8.11
C ILE A 152 -12.64 25.49 6.73
N PHE A 153 -11.58 26.28 6.56
CA PHE A 153 -10.79 26.29 5.34
C PHE A 153 -10.07 24.96 5.16
N LEU A 154 -9.41 24.43 6.19
CA LEU A 154 -8.72 23.13 6.14
C LEU A 154 -9.68 21.98 5.82
N LEU A 155 -10.88 21.97 6.39
CA LEU A 155 -11.92 20.97 6.08
C LEU A 155 -12.37 21.00 4.62
N LYS A 156 -12.40 22.18 4.00
CA LYS A 156 -12.67 22.34 2.56
C LYS A 156 -11.48 21.94 1.70
N ALA A 157 -10.27 22.26 2.16
CA ALA A 157 -9.03 21.98 1.44
C ALA A 157 -8.73 20.48 1.33
N ILE A 158 -9.05 19.65 2.33
CA ILE A 158 -8.79 18.20 2.28
C ILE A 158 -9.40 17.53 1.01
N PRO A 159 -10.73 17.60 0.76
CA PRO A 159 -11.31 17.00 -0.45
C PRO A 159 -10.87 17.72 -1.73
N GLU A 160 -10.60 19.02 -1.70
CA GLU A 160 -10.10 19.78 -2.86
C GLU A 160 -8.69 19.30 -3.26
N ASN A 161 -7.77 19.20 -2.31
CA ASN A 161 -6.42 18.67 -2.50
C ASN A 161 -6.43 17.23 -2.98
N ALA A 162 -7.33 16.40 -2.45
CA ALA A 162 -7.50 15.02 -2.91
C ALA A 162 -7.93 14.97 -4.39
N GLY A 163 -8.94 15.76 -4.76
CA GLY A 163 -9.41 15.87 -6.14
C GLY A 163 -8.35 16.42 -7.08
N GLN A 164 -7.61 17.42 -6.63
CA GLN A 164 -6.54 18.05 -7.39
C GLN A 164 -5.34 17.15 -7.58
N TYR A 165 -4.96 16.38 -6.56
CA TYR A 165 -3.91 15.38 -6.71
C TYR A 165 -4.28 14.35 -7.79
N LEU A 166 -5.52 13.86 -7.78
CA LEU A 166 -6.00 12.91 -8.78
C LEU A 166 -6.07 13.51 -10.19
N SER A 167 -6.43 14.80 -10.32
CA SER A 167 -6.50 15.46 -11.63
C SER A 167 -5.11 15.77 -12.20
N LEU A 168 -4.16 16.14 -11.36
CA LEU A 168 -2.78 16.47 -11.77
C LEU A 168 -1.93 15.22 -12.05
N LEU A 169 -2.27 14.07 -11.46
CA LEU A 169 -1.44 12.85 -11.49
C LEU A 169 -0.95 12.47 -12.90
N PRO A 170 -1.80 12.40 -13.96
CA PRO A 170 -1.32 12.00 -15.29
C PRO A 170 -0.30 12.96 -15.89
N GLN A 171 -0.45 14.26 -15.63
CA GLN A 171 0.44 15.30 -16.15
C GLN A 171 1.75 15.34 -15.37
N THR A 172 1.67 15.29 -14.04
CA THR A 172 2.83 15.47 -13.17
C THR A 172 3.69 14.21 -13.08
N ALA A 173 3.10 13.02 -13.21
CA ALA A 173 3.84 11.76 -13.25
C ALA A 173 4.77 11.60 -14.47
N LEU A 174 4.50 12.33 -15.55
CA LEU A 174 5.29 12.32 -16.80
C LEU A 174 6.06 13.62 -17.03
N HIS A 175 6.07 14.53 -16.04
CA HIS A 175 6.74 15.81 -16.18
C HIS A 175 8.26 15.65 -16.02
N VAL A 176 9.00 15.98 -17.08
CA VAL A 176 10.47 15.83 -17.14
C VAL A 176 11.21 17.11 -17.51
N GLY A 177 10.51 18.24 -17.69
CA GLY A 177 11.14 19.55 -17.84
C GLY A 177 12.13 19.71 -19.01
N PRO A 178 11.89 19.25 -20.25
CA PRO A 178 12.89 19.36 -21.31
C PRO A 178 13.14 20.81 -21.77
N PHE A 179 12.24 21.74 -21.41
CA PHE A 179 12.31 23.16 -21.73
C PHE A 179 12.44 24.04 -20.47
N SER A 180 12.52 23.46 -19.27
CA SER A 180 12.84 24.20 -18.05
C SER A 180 14.36 24.36 -17.94
N GLY A 181 14.79 25.57 -17.58
CA GLY A 181 16.20 25.93 -17.42
C GLY A 181 16.59 26.31 -15.99
N ASP A 182 15.67 26.17 -15.04
CA ASP A 182 15.78 26.59 -13.65
C ASP A 182 16.25 25.47 -12.71
N GLY A 183 16.27 24.22 -13.18
CA GLY A 183 16.72 23.05 -12.41
C GLY A 183 15.72 22.57 -11.36
N TRP A 184 14.45 22.99 -11.45
CA TRP A 184 13.40 22.64 -10.49
C TRP A 184 13.28 21.12 -10.31
N GLU A 185 13.32 20.35 -11.40
CA GLU A 185 13.08 18.90 -11.39
C GLU A 185 14.17 18.17 -10.62
N GLY A 186 15.41 18.64 -10.75
CA GLY A 186 16.56 18.15 -10.00
C GLY A 186 16.43 18.42 -8.51
N ALA A 187 16.01 19.63 -8.13
CA ALA A 187 15.90 20.06 -6.74
C ALA A 187 14.73 19.40 -5.98
N TRP A 188 13.65 19.03 -6.68
CA TRP A 188 12.43 18.53 -6.05
C TRP A 188 12.10 17.09 -6.44
N THR A 189 11.49 16.86 -7.61
CA THR A 189 11.00 15.52 -7.98
C THR A 189 12.12 14.47 -7.99
N ILE A 190 13.23 14.75 -8.66
CA ILE A 190 14.35 13.80 -8.76
C ILE A 190 15.01 13.61 -7.39
N ALA A 191 15.12 14.67 -6.58
CA ALA A 191 15.66 14.59 -5.23
C ALA A 191 14.79 13.70 -4.32
N TYR A 192 13.47 13.89 -4.31
CA TYR A 192 12.54 13.06 -3.54
C TYR A 192 12.53 11.62 -4.05
N TRP A 193 12.46 11.40 -5.36
CA TRP A 193 12.47 10.04 -5.91
C TRP A 193 13.76 9.30 -5.61
N GLY A 194 14.90 9.99 -5.67
CA GLY A 194 16.18 9.48 -5.21
C GLY A 194 16.15 9.11 -3.73
N TRP A 195 15.66 10.01 -2.87
CA TRP A 195 15.53 9.75 -1.44
C TRP A 195 14.60 8.56 -1.12
N TRP A 196 13.42 8.48 -1.72
CA TRP A 196 12.49 7.38 -1.50
C TRP A 196 13.02 6.04 -2.01
N THR A 197 13.72 6.07 -3.14
CA THR A 197 14.36 4.88 -3.71
C THR A 197 15.50 4.37 -2.82
N SER A 198 16.31 5.26 -2.23
CA SER A 198 17.39 4.86 -1.31
C SER A 198 16.84 4.27 0.01
N TRP A 199 15.66 4.72 0.45
CA TRP A 199 14.91 4.16 1.59
C TRP A 199 14.16 2.86 1.32
N ALA A 200 14.01 2.48 0.06
CA ALA A 200 13.12 1.39 -0.32
C ALA A 200 13.46 0.02 0.32
N PRO A 201 14.75 -0.39 0.46
CA PRO A 201 15.10 -1.61 1.19
C PRO A 201 14.64 -1.58 2.65
N PHE A 202 14.86 -0.44 3.32
CA PHE A 202 14.50 -0.25 4.72
C PHE A 202 13.00 -0.34 4.95
N VAL A 203 12.24 0.52 4.28
CA VAL A 203 10.79 0.60 4.46
C VAL A 203 10.11 -0.66 3.93
N GLY A 204 10.54 -1.19 2.79
CA GLY A 204 10.02 -2.43 2.22
C GLY A 204 10.20 -3.61 3.17
N MET A 205 11.37 -3.75 3.79
CA MET A 205 11.61 -4.80 4.79
C MET A 205 10.69 -4.66 6.01
N PHE A 206 10.56 -3.45 6.55
CA PHE A 206 9.68 -3.19 7.68
C PHE A 206 8.23 -3.56 7.35
N ILE A 207 7.72 -3.07 6.22
CA ILE A 207 6.35 -3.34 5.74
C ILE A 207 6.15 -4.84 5.53
N ALA A 208 7.12 -5.54 4.94
CA ALA A 208 7.03 -6.99 4.75
C ALA A 208 6.81 -7.70 6.09
N ARG A 209 7.65 -7.42 7.10
CA ARG A 209 7.59 -8.09 8.42
C ARG A 209 6.25 -7.92 9.13
N ILE A 210 5.66 -6.73 9.08
CA ILE A 210 4.37 -6.46 9.74
C ILE A 210 3.16 -6.96 8.93
N SER A 211 3.38 -7.44 7.70
CA SER A 211 2.33 -7.87 6.78
C SER A 211 2.20 -9.38 6.61
N ARG A 212 2.85 -10.18 7.46
CA ARG A 212 2.72 -11.65 7.42
C ARG A 212 1.25 -12.07 7.61
N GLY A 213 0.74 -12.90 6.71
CA GLY A 213 -0.63 -13.41 6.74
C GLY A 213 -1.69 -12.50 6.09
N ARG A 214 -1.30 -11.33 5.56
CA ARG A 214 -2.21 -10.47 4.79
C ARG A 214 -2.35 -10.96 3.35
N THR A 215 -3.52 -10.75 2.75
CA THR A 215 -3.68 -10.95 1.31
C THR A 215 -2.91 -9.88 0.52
N ILE A 216 -2.50 -10.19 -0.71
CA ILE A 216 -1.81 -9.21 -1.59
C ILE A 216 -2.67 -7.94 -1.78
N ARG A 217 -3.99 -8.10 -1.89
CA ARG A 217 -4.92 -6.97 -2.05
C ARG A 217 -4.91 -6.05 -0.83
N GLU A 218 -5.05 -6.61 0.36
CA GLU A 218 -5.01 -5.84 1.62
C GLU A 218 -3.66 -5.16 1.81
N PHE A 219 -2.56 -5.86 1.48
CA PHE A 219 -1.21 -5.31 1.51
C PHE A 219 -1.10 -4.06 0.63
N VAL A 220 -1.44 -4.18 -0.65
CA VAL A 220 -1.27 -3.08 -1.62
C VAL A 220 -2.15 -1.89 -1.25
N LEU A 221 -3.42 -2.12 -0.92
CA LEU A 221 -4.32 -1.03 -0.51
C LEU A 221 -3.87 -0.37 0.79
N GLY A 222 -3.42 -1.16 1.78
CA GLY A 222 -2.96 -0.64 3.06
C GLY A 222 -1.71 0.22 2.92
N VAL A 223 -0.71 -0.27 2.17
CA VAL A 223 0.56 0.44 1.96
C VAL A 223 0.39 1.72 1.15
N LEU A 224 -0.50 1.71 0.14
CA LEU A 224 -0.70 2.88 -0.70
C LEU A 224 -1.62 3.92 -0.05
N LEU A 225 -2.77 3.51 0.47
CA LEU A 225 -3.83 4.45 0.85
C LEU A 225 -3.65 5.04 2.24
N ALA A 226 -3.29 4.23 3.24
CA ALA A 226 -3.25 4.72 4.62
C ALA A 226 -2.17 5.81 4.82
N PRO A 227 -0.94 5.65 4.31
CA PRO A 227 0.06 6.70 4.45
C PRO A 227 -0.21 7.91 3.54
N THR A 228 -0.74 7.70 2.32
CA THR A 228 -1.16 8.81 1.43
C THR A 228 -2.22 9.67 2.10
N ALA A 229 -3.20 9.07 2.79
CA ALA A 229 -4.21 9.81 3.53
C ALA A 229 -3.61 10.60 4.70
N ALA A 230 -2.67 10.00 5.45
CA ALA A 230 -1.97 10.71 6.51
C ALA A 230 -1.16 11.91 5.98
N SER A 231 -0.43 11.73 4.87
CA SER A 231 0.30 12.81 4.20
C SER A 231 -0.63 13.90 3.70
N LEU A 232 -1.76 13.55 3.08
CA LEU A 232 -2.77 14.52 2.63
C LEU A 232 -3.26 15.39 3.78
N VAL A 233 -3.62 14.77 4.91
CA VAL A 233 -4.09 15.51 6.09
C VAL A 233 -2.98 16.38 6.66
N TRP A 234 -1.75 15.86 6.77
CA TRP A 234 -0.61 16.62 7.30
C TRP A 234 -0.28 17.85 6.45
N PHE A 235 -0.11 17.68 5.14
CA PHE A 235 0.22 18.78 4.23
C PHE A 235 -0.94 19.76 4.07
N THR A 236 -2.18 19.31 4.19
CA THR A 236 -3.32 20.24 4.25
C THR A 236 -3.25 21.08 5.53
N ILE A 237 -3.09 20.47 6.71
CA ILE A 237 -3.07 21.18 7.99
C ILE A 237 -1.94 22.22 8.05
N PHE A 238 -0.71 21.83 7.73
CA PHE A 238 0.44 22.74 7.85
C PHE A 238 0.67 23.57 6.60
N GLY A 239 0.59 22.95 5.42
CA GLY A 239 0.87 23.59 4.13
C GLY A 239 -0.18 24.63 3.75
N ASP A 240 -1.46 24.24 3.70
CA ASP A 240 -2.50 25.20 3.31
C ASP A 240 -2.71 26.28 4.36
N ALA A 241 -2.57 25.97 5.65
CA ALA A 241 -2.59 27.00 6.68
C ALA A 241 -1.46 28.02 6.48
N ALA A 242 -0.23 27.55 6.21
CA ALA A 242 0.90 28.44 5.92
C ALA A 242 0.66 29.27 4.65
N ILE A 243 0.12 28.67 3.59
CA ILE A 243 -0.23 29.39 2.36
C ILE A 243 -1.29 30.47 2.63
N LEU A 244 -2.33 30.14 3.41
CA LEU A 244 -3.38 31.10 3.77
C LEU A 244 -2.80 32.26 4.58
N PHE A 245 -2.00 31.98 5.61
CA PHE A 245 -1.36 33.02 6.40
C PHE A 245 -0.42 33.87 5.56
N GLN A 246 0.36 33.29 4.64
CA GLN A 246 1.17 34.07 3.72
C GLN A 246 0.33 34.99 2.82
N GLN A 247 -0.86 34.57 2.40
CA GLN A 247 -1.76 35.40 1.60
C GLN A 247 -2.40 36.53 2.42
N GLU A 248 -2.71 36.29 3.69
CA GLU A 248 -3.40 37.25 4.56
C GLU A 248 -2.46 38.25 5.23
N SER A 249 -1.32 37.79 5.75
CA SER A 249 -0.38 38.61 6.54
C SER A 249 0.96 38.86 5.84
N GLY A 250 1.33 38.04 4.85
CA GLY A 250 2.64 38.12 4.19
C GLY A 250 3.83 37.82 5.11
N SER A 251 3.60 37.18 6.27
CA SER A 251 4.55 37.11 7.37
C SER A 251 5.55 35.96 7.32
N LEU A 252 5.42 35.01 6.38
CA LEU A 252 6.24 33.79 6.35
C LEU A 252 7.38 33.86 5.32
N ALA A 253 7.10 34.33 4.10
CA ALA A 253 8.13 34.48 3.07
C ALA A 253 8.67 35.91 3.05
N THR A 254 9.99 36.05 2.96
CA THR A 254 10.68 37.34 2.88
C THR A 254 11.06 37.68 1.45
N GLY A 255 11.23 38.98 1.14
CA GLY A 255 11.72 39.38 -0.17
C GLY A 255 13.15 38.89 -0.39
N ASP A 256 13.42 38.27 -1.55
CA ASP A 256 14.75 37.77 -1.92
C ASP A 256 15.72 38.86 -2.40
N GLY A 257 15.26 40.12 -2.46
CA GLY A 257 16.02 41.27 -2.95
C GLY A 257 15.98 41.47 -4.47
N GLU A 258 15.47 40.50 -5.23
CA GLU A 258 15.32 40.53 -6.69
C GLU A 258 13.86 40.67 -7.14
N GLY A 259 12.96 40.92 -6.19
CA GLY A 259 11.53 41.08 -6.43
C GLY A 259 10.73 39.77 -6.32
N GLY A 260 11.38 38.68 -5.93
CA GLY A 260 10.75 37.41 -5.56
C GLY A 260 10.62 37.24 -4.04
N LEU A 261 10.13 36.06 -3.65
CA LEU A 261 9.96 35.66 -2.26
C LEU A 261 10.82 34.44 -1.97
N THR A 262 11.53 34.46 -0.86
CA THR A 262 12.32 33.34 -0.34
C THR A 262 11.82 32.93 1.04
N LEU A 263 12.00 31.64 1.36
CA LEU A 263 11.62 31.05 2.63
C LEU A 263 12.78 30.20 3.12
N ASN A 264 13.24 30.46 4.35
CA ASN A 264 14.23 29.59 4.97
C ASN A 264 13.53 28.33 5.48
N SER A 265 13.78 27.19 4.82
CA SER A 265 13.17 25.91 5.15
C SER A 265 13.48 25.42 6.58
N ASP A 266 14.63 25.82 7.14
CA ASP A 266 15.03 25.41 8.48
C ASP A 266 14.19 26.10 9.57
N THR A 267 13.74 27.34 9.32
CA THR A 267 12.98 28.15 10.29
C THR A 267 11.48 28.25 9.97
N ALA A 268 11.06 27.89 8.76
CA ALA A 268 9.69 28.08 8.25
C ALA A 268 8.60 27.50 9.18
N LEU A 269 8.81 26.31 9.74
CA LEU A 269 7.84 25.69 10.65
C LEU A 269 7.65 26.52 11.93
N PHE A 270 8.73 27.10 12.44
CA PHE A 270 8.69 27.86 13.69
C PHE A 270 8.13 29.25 13.49
N GLN A 271 8.44 29.89 12.34
CA GLN A 271 7.78 31.12 11.90
C GLN A 271 6.28 30.91 11.68
N PHE A 272 5.88 29.75 11.12
CA PHE A 272 4.47 29.38 11.04
C PHE A 272 3.81 29.34 12.42
N PHE A 273 4.48 28.87 13.46
CA PHE A 273 3.92 28.90 14.82
C PHE A 273 3.76 30.31 15.42
N GLU A 274 4.36 31.37 14.86
CA GLU A 274 4.06 32.76 15.25
C GLU A 274 2.72 33.24 14.71
N SER A 275 2.30 32.71 13.55
CA SER A 275 1.00 33.02 12.97
C SER A 275 -0.16 32.31 13.67
N MET A 276 0.13 31.35 14.55
CA MET A 276 -0.89 30.61 15.29
C MET A 276 -1.47 31.42 16.46
N PRO A 277 -2.79 31.39 16.70
CA PRO A 277 -3.40 32.10 17.81
C PRO A 277 -2.98 31.58 19.19
N GLY A 278 -2.78 32.51 20.13
CA GLY A 278 -2.32 32.22 21.50
C GLY A 278 -0.80 32.17 21.57
N ALA A 279 -0.21 32.55 22.71
CA ALA A 279 1.24 32.59 22.91
C ALA A 279 1.87 31.18 23.03
N LEU A 280 1.60 30.31 22.05
CA LEU A 280 2.00 28.91 21.99
C LEU A 280 3.23 28.68 21.13
N THR A 281 3.75 29.70 20.44
CA THR A 281 4.91 29.58 19.54
C THR A 281 6.05 28.81 20.19
N THR A 282 6.53 29.24 21.36
CA THR A 282 7.62 28.56 22.07
C THR A 282 7.27 27.11 22.42
N VAL A 283 6.04 26.85 22.86
CA VAL A 283 5.59 25.49 23.24
C VAL A 283 5.57 24.58 22.02
N LEU A 284 4.97 25.03 20.91
CA LEU A 284 4.90 24.28 19.66
C LEU A 284 6.28 24.06 19.04
N SER A 285 7.16 25.07 19.08
CA SER A 285 8.55 24.94 18.62
C SER A 285 9.32 23.89 19.42
N VAL A 286 9.21 23.89 20.75
CA VAL A 286 9.83 22.87 21.60
C VAL A 286 9.24 21.49 21.32
N VAL A 287 7.92 21.37 21.21
CA VAL A 287 7.25 20.10 20.90
C VAL A 287 7.70 19.57 19.54
N ALA A 288 7.77 20.43 18.51
CA ALA A 288 8.24 20.05 17.19
C ALA A 288 9.69 19.55 17.21
N MET A 289 10.61 20.25 17.90
CA MET A 289 11.98 19.78 18.08
C MET A 289 12.04 18.43 18.81
N CYS A 290 11.22 18.23 19.86
CA CYS A 290 11.13 16.94 20.54
C CYS A 290 10.63 15.83 19.62
N VAL A 291 9.60 16.10 18.80
CA VAL A 291 9.07 15.15 17.80
C VAL A 291 10.16 14.76 16.81
N VAL A 292 10.94 15.72 16.30
CA VAL A 292 12.06 15.46 15.39
C VAL A 292 13.13 14.60 16.05
N ILE A 293 13.51 14.88 17.30
CA ILE A 293 14.46 14.05 18.07
C ILE A 293 13.94 12.62 18.23
N LEU A 294 12.66 12.45 18.58
CA LEU A 294 12.05 11.13 18.74
C LEU A 294 11.98 10.37 17.41
N PHE A 295 11.66 11.05 16.31
CA PHE A 295 11.71 10.47 14.96
C PHE A 295 13.11 10.01 14.61
N PHE A 296 14.14 10.81 14.92
CA PHE A 296 15.51 10.45 14.68
C PHE A 296 15.89 9.17 15.44
N VAL A 297 15.66 9.14 16.76
CA VAL A 297 16.01 7.97 17.60
C VAL A 297 15.29 6.71 17.11
N THR A 298 13.98 6.81 16.85
CA THR A 298 13.18 5.65 16.41
C THR A 298 13.55 5.17 15.00
N SER A 299 13.89 6.11 14.10
CA SER A 299 14.34 5.79 12.75
C SER A 299 15.73 5.17 12.75
N SER A 300 16.66 5.64 13.58
CA SER A 300 18.00 5.05 13.70
C SER A 300 17.97 3.64 14.28
N ASP A 301 17.14 3.40 15.30
CA ASP A 301 16.99 2.05 15.86
C ASP A 301 16.43 1.06 14.81
N SER A 302 15.38 1.48 14.09
CA SER A 302 14.76 0.65 13.05
C SER A 302 15.66 0.49 11.81
N GLY A 303 16.34 1.56 11.40
CA GLY A 303 17.24 1.62 10.25
C GLY A 303 18.45 0.72 10.46
N SER A 304 19.15 0.91 11.58
CA SER A 304 20.31 0.09 11.94
C SER A 304 19.97 -1.39 12.05
N LEU A 305 18.79 -1.76 12.58
CA LEU A 305 18.31 -3.14 12.58
C LEU A 305 18.15 -3.70 11.16
N VAL A 306 17.58 -2.94 10.22
CA VAL A 306 17.38 -3.40 8.85
C VAL A 306 18.69 -3.51 8.09
N ILE A 307 19.59 -2.53 8.23
CA ILE A 307 20.92 -2.62 7.62
C ILE A 307 21.66 -3.85 8.15
N ASP A 308 21.58 -4.11 9.45
CA ASP A 308 22.20 -5.27 10.09
C ASP A 308 21.63 -6.61 9.58
N MET A 309 20.31 -6.69 9.40
CA MET A 309 19.66 -7.86 8.78
C MET A 309 20.12 -8.07 7.33
N LEU A 310 20.20 -6.99 6.54
CA LEU A 310 20.69 -7.06 5.16
C LEU A 310 22.16 -7.50 5.09
N ALA A 311 23.00 -6.94 5.95
CA ALA A 311 24.42 -7.28 6.06
C ALA A 311 24.64 -8.73 6.53
N SER A 312 23.71 -9.26 7.31
CA SER A 312 23.71 -10.65 7.81
C SER A 312 23.00 -11.63 6.86
N GLY A 313 22.81 -11.28 5.58
CA GLY A 313 22.21 -12.17 4.58
C GLY A 313 20.71 -12.41 4.76
N GLY A 314 20.01 -11.53 5.48
CA GLY A 314 18.59 -11.63 5.79
C GLY A 314 18.26 -12.38 7.08
N SER A 315 19.25 -12.60 7.97
CA SER A 315 19.00 -13.12 9.31
C SER A 315 18.14 -12.16 10.11
N THR A 316 17.08 -12.64 10.76
CA THR A 316 16.22 -11.82 11.64
C THR A 316 16.77 -11.67 13.05
N GLU A 317 17.74 -12.52 13.41
CA GLU A 317 18.44 -12.47 14.70
C GLU A 317 19.89 -12.09 14.42
N THR A 318 20.26 -10.89 14.85
CA THR A 318 21.59 -10.33 14.66
C THR A 318 22.19 -9.90 16.00
N PRO A 319 23.53 -10.01 16.17
CA PRO A 319 24.18 -9.56 17.40
C PRO A 319 23.95 -8.07 17.67
N VAL A 320 23.80 -7.71 18.94
CA VAL A 320 23.65 -6.30 19.34
C VAL A 320 24.88 -5.47 18.92
N THR A 321 26.07 -6.08 18.90
CA THR A 321 27.31 -5.40 18.52
C THR A 321 27.31 -4.91 17.07
N THR A 322 26.79 -5.69 16.13
CA THR A 322 26.72 -5.30 14.72
C THR A 322 25.65 -4.23 14.51
N ARG A 323 24.53 -4.31 15.24
CA ARG A 323 23.51 -3.24 15.24
C ARG A 323 24.04 -1.91 15.78
N VAL A 324 24.78 -1.95 16.90
CA VAL A 324 25.44 -0.75 17.45
C VAL A 324 26.44 -0.16 16.45
N TYR A 325 27.20 -1.02 15.76
CA TYR A 325 28.10 -0.58 14.69
C TYR A 325 27.34 0.20 13.61
N TRP A 326 26.21 -0.30 13.12
CA TRP A 326 25.41 0.40 12.11
C TRP A 326 24.80 1.71 12.62
N ALA A 327 24.23 1.71 13.83
CA ALA A 327 23.67 2.93 14.43
C ALA A 327 24.74 4.04 14.60
N VAL A 328 25.95 3.68 15.04
CA VAL A 328 27.07 4.61 15.14
C VAL A 328 27.53 5.06 13.75
N LEU A 329 27.61 4.14 12.79
CA LEU A 329 28.04 4.47 11.43
C LEU A 329 27.09 5.44 10.74
N GLU A 330 25.77 5.27 10.89
CA GLU A 330 24.75 6.21 10.40
C GLU A 330 24.95 7.61 11.01
N GLY A 331 25.11 7.70 12.34
CA GLY A 331 25.35 8.96 13.03
C GLY A 331 26.66 9.64 12.63
N VAL A 332 27.74 8.86 12.49
CA VAL A 332 29.04 9.36 12.02
C VAL A 332 28.96 9.82 10.56
N ALA A 333 28.26 9.09 9.68
CA ALA A 333 28.07 9.49 8.29
C ALA A 333 27.28 10.80 8.20
N ALA A 334 26.18 10.92 8.95
CA ALA A 334 25.40 12.16 9.02
C ALA A 334 26.24 13.33 9.56
N ALA A 335 27.00 13.12 10.65
CA ALA A 335 27.87 14.15 11.22
C ALA A 335 28.98 14.57 10.25
N ALA A 336 29.67 13.61 9.62
CA ALA A 336 30.73 13.89 8.68
C ALA A 336 30.22 14.70 7.49
N LEU A 337 29.06 14.33 6.92
CA LEU A 337 28.49 15.02 5.78
C LEU A 337 27.94 16.41 6.16
N LEU A 338 27.35 16.56 7.35
CA LEU A 338 26.92 17.86 7.85
C LEU A 338 28.09 18.81 8.13
N VAL A 339 29.19 18.30 8.67
CA VAL A 339 30.37 19.12 8.99
C VAL A 339 31.17 19.47 7.73
N VAL A 340 31.41 18.51 6.83
CA VAL A 340 32.21 18.72 5.61
C VAL A 340 31.45 19.60 4.62
N GLY A 341 30.13 19.44 4.52
CA GLY A 341 29.34 20.18 3.55
C GLY A 341 29.07 21.63 3.93
N GLY A 342 29.25 22.03 5.20
CA GLY A 342 29.01 23.41 5.65
C GLY A 342 27.63 23.92 5.21
N ASP A 343 27.62 25.05 4.51
CA ASP A 343 26.38 25.69 4.01
C ASP A 343 25.66 24.86 2.93
N VAL A 344 26.36 23.94 2.25
CA VAL A 344 25.80 23.03 1.22
C VAL A 344 25.67 21.59 1.70
N ALA A 345 25.71 21.36 3.01
CA ALA A 345 25.71 20.02 3.56
C ALA A 345 24.47 19.20 3.24
N LEU A 346 23.31 19.85 3.19
CA LEU A 346 22.06 19.21 2.82
C LEU A 346 22.10 18.73 1.37
N THR A 347 22.66 19.55 0.48
CA THR A 347 22.89 19.21 -0.93
C THR A 347 23.84 18.02 -1.07
N ALA A 348 24.91 17.96 -0.26
CA ALA A 348 25.85 16.83 -0.27
C ALA A 348 25.16 15.52 0.17
N LEU A 349 24.37 15.57 1.24
CA LEU A 349 23.56 14.44 1.73
C LEU A 349 22.54 13.97 0.68
N GLN A 350 21.81 14.90 0.06
CA GLN A 350 20.86 14.59 -1.01
C GLN A 350 21.57 13.97 -2.21
N THR A 351 22.72 14.52 -2.64
CA THR A 351 23.48 14.04 -3.79
C THR A 351 23.95 12.60 -3.60
N LEU A 352 24.44 12.23 -2.42
CA LEU A 352 24.84 10.85 -2.12
C LEU A 352 23.65 9.89 -2.08
N SER A 353 22.52 10.31 -1.50
CA SER A 353 21.28 9.52 -1.55
C SER A 353 20.79 9.30 -2.98
N ILE A 354 20.78 10.33 -3.82
CA ILE A 354 20.38 10.23 -5.24
C ILE A 354 21.35 9.33 -6.03
N SER A 355 22.66 9.47 -5.79
CA SER A 355 23.69 8.69 -6.46
C SER A 355 23.58 7.19 -6.18
N THR A 356 23.18 6.83 -4.96
CA THR A 356 22.96 5.43 -4.56
C THR A 356 21.59 4.90 -4.96
N ALA A 357 20.60 5.77 -5.09
CA ALA A 357 19.29 5.45 -5.62
C ALA A 357 19.30 5.10 -7.11
N ALA A 358 20.17 5.72 -7.90
CA ALA A 358 20.28 5.45 -9.33
C ALA A 358 20.49 3.95 -9.66
N PRO A 359 21.51 3.23 -9.13
CA PRO A 359 21.64 1.80 -9.36
C PRO A 359 20.50 0.99 -8.73
N PHE A 360 19.94 1.43 -7.61
CA PHE A 360 18.81 0.76 -6.98
C PHE A 360 17.51 0.87 -7.81
N SER A 361 17.31 1.97 -8.55
CA SER A 361 16.16 2.13 -9.45
C SER A 361 16.14 1.05 -10.54
N ILE A 362 17.29 0.65 -11.04
CA ILE A 362 17.42 -0.47 -11.99
C ILE A 362 16.97 -1.77 -11.31
N ILE A 363 17.42 -2.00 -10.07
CA ILE A 363 17.01 -3.17 -9.27
C ILE A 363 15.49 -3.17 -9.05
N LEU A 364 14.86 -2.02 -8.77
CA LEU A 364 13.41 -1.89 -8.63
C LEU A 364 12.66 -2.27 -9.90
N VAL A 365 13.08 -1.76 -11.06
CA VAL A 365 12.45 -2.11 -12.34
C VAL A 365 12.56 -3.61 -12.62
N LEU A 366 13.75 -4.19 -12.37
CA LEU A 366 13.94 -5.64 -12.50
C LEU A 366 13.09 -6.42 -11.49
N ALA A 367 12.90 -5.90 -10.27
CA ALA A 367 12.03 -6.51 -9.26
C ALA A 367 10.57 -6.51 -9.71
N CYS A 368 10.07 -5.44 -10.33
CA CYS A 368 8.73 -5.42 -10.93
C CYS A 368 8.55 -6.54 -11.96
N VAL A 369 9.51 -6.68 -12.89
CA VAL A 369 9.47 -7.74 -13.91
C VAL A 369 9.55 -9.13 -13.27
N SER A 370 10.42 -9.29 -12.28
CA SER A 370 10.61 -10.54 -11.54
C SER A 370 9.34 -10.97 -10.80
N LEU A 371 8.67 -10.04 -10.11
CA LEU A 371 7.41 -10.30 -9.41
C LEU A 371 6.28 -10.64 -10.37
N LEU A 372 6.18 -9.95 -11.51
CA LEU A 372 5.21 -10.30 -12.55
C LEU A 372 5.42 -11.73 -13.05
N ARG A 373 6.68 -12.15 -13.26
CA ARG A 373 7.01 -13.53 -13.63
C ARG A 373 6.63 -14.52 -12.54
N ALA A 374 6.93 -14.22 -11.28
CA ALA A 374 6.60 -15.06 -10.13
C ALA A 374 5.08 -15.25 -9.98
N PHE A 375 4.29 -14.17 -10.07
CA PHE A 375 2.84 -14.23 -9.95
C PHE A 375 2.18 -14.92 -11.13
N ARG A 376 2.65 -14.70 -12.35
CA ARG A 376 2.16 -15.44 -13.53
C ARG A 376 2.40 -16.95 -13.39
N HIS A 377 3.59 -17.34 -12.93
CA HIS A 377 3.86 -18.74 -12.63
C HIS A 377 2.92 -19.26 -11.54
N GLU A 378 2.70 -18.49 -10.47
CA GLU A 378 1.85 -18.94 -9.37
C GLU A 378 0.41 -19.16 -9.83
N VAL A 379 -0.19 -18.19 -10.53
CA VAL A 379 -1.54 -18.31 -11.10
C VAL A 379 -1.64 -19.50 -12.04
N ALA A 380 -0.64 -19.74 -12.88
CA ALA A 380 -0.62 -20.91 -13.77
C ALA A 380 -0.48 -22.25 -13.01
N SER A 381 0.16 -22.25 -11.84
CA SER A 381 0.35 -23.43 -10.99
C SER A 381 -0.71 -23.61 -9.91
N MET A 382 -1.66 -22.67 -9.77
CA MET A 382 -2.69 -22.75 -8.74
C MET A 382 -3.62 -23.94 -9.05
N PRO A 383 -3.80 -24.88 -8.10
CA PRO A 383 -4.69 -26.01 -8.29
C PRO A 383 -6.13 -25.47 -8.44
N HIS A 384 -6.78 -25.87 -9.53
CA HIS A 384 -8.21 -25.67 -9.69
C HIS A 384 -8.89 -26.88 -9.04
N TYR A 385 -9.68 -26.62 -8.00
CA TYR A 385 -10.44 -27.69 -7.36
C TYR A 385 -11.64 -28.00 -8.26
N MET A 386 -11.84 -29.27 -8.55
CA MET A 386 -12.96 -29.75 -9.34
C MET A 386 -13.92 -30.46 -8.41
N GLN A 387 -15.12 -29.90 -8.24
CA GLN A 387 -16.19 -30.65 -7.58
C GLN A 387 -16.82 -31.55 -8.62
N VAL A 388 -16.72 -32.87 -8.38
CA VAL A 388 -17.41 -33.90 -9.16
C VAL A 388 -18.71 -34.19 -8.44
N MET A 389 -19.82 -33.78 -9.03
CA MET A 389 -21.15 -34.15 -8.55
C MET A 389 -21.52 -35.50 -9.18
N PRO A 390 -21.95 -36.50 -8.39
CA PRO A 390 -22.59 -37.67 -8.95
C PRO A 390 -23.87 -37.22 -9.69
N SER A 391 -23.98 -37.52 -10.97
CA SER A 391 -25.23 -37.36 -11.69
C SER A 391 -26.25 -38.33 -11.10
N GLY A 392 -27.22 -37.81 -10.34
CA GLY A 392 -28.40 -38.54 -9.88
C GLY A 392 -28.19 -39.39 -8.62
N THR A 393 -28.36 -38.77 -7.46
CA THR A 393 -29.14 -39.38 -6.37
C THR A 393 -30.15 -38.33 -5.97
N HIS A 394 -31.43 -38.58 -6.30
CA HIS A 394 -32.55 -37.87 -5.66
C HIS A 394 -32.43 -38.10 -4.16
N GLU A 395 -31.86 -37.15 -3.43
CA GLU A 395 -32.14 -37.00 -2.01
C GLU A 395 -33.35 -36.07 -1.93
N GLU A 396 -34.49 -36.64 -1.51
CA GLU A 396 -35.64 -35.85 -1.08
C GLU A 396 -35.16 -34.83 -0.03
N PRO A 397 -35.48 -33.54 -0.19
CA PRO A 397 -35.09 -32.55 0.81
C PRO A 397 -35.83 -32.85 2.10
N ASP A 398 -35.09 -33.17 3.15
CA ASP A 398 -35.60 -33.17 4.53
C ASP A 398 -36.23 -31.79 4.79
N LEU A 399 -37.55 -31.78 4.92
CA LEU A 399 -38.34 -30.62 5.30
C LEU A 399 -37.93 -30.19 6.72
N VAL A 400 -36.98 -29.27 6.81
CA VAL A 400 -36.70 -28.55 8.05
C VAL A 400 -37.84 -27.55 8.27
N GLU A 401 -38.76 -27.91 9.16
CA GLU A 401 -39.79 -27.00 9.67
C GLU A 401 -39.16 -25.74 10.30
N GLY A 402 -39.55 -24.57 9.79
CA GLY A 402 -39.86 -23.40 10.60
C GLY A 402 -38.69 -22.60 11.19
N GLY A 403 -38.10 -21.71 10.38
CA GLY A 403 -37.37 -20.54 10.86
C GLY A 403 -37.20 -19.49 9.75
N PRO A 404 -37.41 -18.18 10.01
CA PRO A 404 -37.24 -17.18 8.97
C PRO A 404 -35.75 -17.06 8.59
N PRO A 405 -35.41 -17.02 7.28
CA PRO A 405 -34.03 -16.88 6.85
C PRO A 405 -33.47 -15.49 7.19
N PRO A 406 -32.19 -15.37 7.56
CA PRO A 406 -31.57 -14.08 7.84
C PRO A 406 -31.38 -13.28 6.53
N ALA A 407 -31.73 -11.99 6.56
CA ALA A 407 -31.62 -11.11 5.41
C ALA A 407 -30.15 -10.85 5.02
N THR A 408 -29.74 -11.32 3.85
CA THR A 408 -28.42 -11.02 3.25
C THR A 408 -28.52 -9.94 2.19
N ARG A 409 -27.73 -8.86 2.37
CA ARG A 409 -27.61 -7.73 1.44
C ARG A 409 -26.89 -8.16 0.16
N GLY A 410 -27.56 -8.02 -0.98
CA GLY A 410 -27.01 -8.28 -2.30
C GLY A 410 -25.87 -7.35 -2.70
N ARG A 411 -24.84 -7.92 -3.34
CA ARG A 411 -23.75 -7.18 -4.00
C ARG A 411 -23.71 -7.56 -5.47
N ARG A 412 -24.05 -6.58 -6.33
CA ARG A 412 -24.03 -6.68 -7.80
C ARG A 412 -22.65 -7.11 -8.32
N ARG A 413 -22.60 -8.24 -9.03
CA ARG A 413 -21.51 -8.64 -9.94
C ARG A 413 -21.87 -8.27 -11.39
N THR A 414 -20.87 -7.98 -12.20
CA THR A 414 -20.99 -7.39 -13.54
C THR A 414 -21.06 -8.44 -14.65
N VAL A 415 -21.99 -8.24 -15.58
CA VAL A 415 -22.39 -9.05 -16.76
C VAL A 415 -21.25 -9.56 -17.67
N ARG A 416 -20.03 -9.03 -17.54
CA ARG A 416 -18.92 -9.35 -18.46
C ARG A 416 -18.21 -10.67 -18.14
N GLU A 417 -18.42 -11.25 -16.96
CA GLU A 417 -17.80 -12.53 -16.56
C GLU A 417 -18.62 -13.78 -16.97
N GLU A 418 -19.90 -13.65 -17.31
CA GLU A 418 -20.79 -14.81 -17.60
C GLU A 418 -20.70 -15.32 -19.04
N LEU A 419 -20.32 -14.48 -20.01
CA LEU A 419 -20.52 -14.79 -21.44
C LEU A 419 -19.49 -15.74 -22.06
N GLY A 420 -18.52 -16.25 -21.28
CA GLY A 420 -17.42 -17.08 -21.79
C GLY A 420 -17.69 -18.58 -21.86
N SER A 421 -18.75 -19.09 -21.22
CA SER A 421 -18.98 -20.54 -21.08
C SER A 421 -20.45 -20.96 -21.08
N VAL A 422 -21.35 -20.15 -21.63
CA VAL A 422 -22.79 -20.46 -21.64
C VAL A 422 -23.05 -21.57 -22.67
N SER A 423 -23.71 -22.64 -22.23
CA SER A 423 -24.24 -23.72 -23.05
C SER A 423 -24.92 -23.17 -24.32
N SER A 424 -24.69 -23.81 -25.47
CA SER A 424 -25.20 -23.34 -26.77
C SER A 424 -26.70 -23.56 -26.99
N THR A 425 -27.46 -24.02 -25.99
CA THR A 425 -28.91 -24.19 -26.07
C THR A 425 -29.59 -23.64 -24.81
N LEU A 426 -30.70 -22.92 -25.01
CA LEU A 426 -31.57 -22.43 -23.93
C LEU A 426 -32.44 -23.54 -23.31
N ALA A 427 -32.37 -24.76 -23.86
CA ALA A 427 -33.22 -25.89 -23.50
C ALA A 427 -32.61 -26.83 -22.43
N GLY A 428 -31.41 -26.52 -21.91
CA GLY A 428 -30.71 -27.45 -21.02
C GLY A 428 -30.19 -28.70 -21.75
N PHE A 429 -29.78 -29.70 -20.98
CA PHE A 429 -29.42 -31.02 -21.51
C PHE A 429 -30.66 -31.90 -21.49
N GLU A 430 -31.06 -32.47 -22.63
CA GLU A 430 -32.13 -33.46 -22.65
C GLU A 430 -31.76 -34.65 -21.73
N PRO A 431 -32.68 -35.11 -20.86
CA PRO A 431 -32.50 -36.36 -20.14
C PRO A 431 -32.32 -37.48 -21.17
N ASP A 432 -31.20 -38.20 -21.07
CA ASP A 432 -30.91 -39.34 -21.92
C ASP A 432 -31.95 -40.44 -21.66
N SER A 433 -33.02 -40.46 -22.45
CA SER A 433 -34.10 -41.44 -22.37
C SER A 433 -33.73 -42.77 -23.06
N THR A 434 -32.55 -42.84 -23.66
CA THR A 434 -32.02 -44.10 -24.19
C THR A 434 -31.20 -44.81 -23.12
N PRO A 435 -31.59 -46.01 -22.66
CA PRO A 435 -30.69 -46.82 -21.86
C PRO A 435 -29.52 -47.22 -22.78
N HIS A 436 -28.40 -46.50 -22.68
CA HIS A 436 -27.14 -46.89 -23.29
C HIS A 436 -26.64 -48.19 -22.65
N THR A 437 -27.22 -49.32 -23.04
CA THR A 437 -26.68 -50.65 -22.80
C THR A 437 -25.55 -50.89 -23.79
N ASN A 438 -24.39 -50.28 -23.53
CA ASN A 438 -23.02 -50.73 -23.85
C ASN A 438 -22.09 -49.54 -24.08
N GLY A 439 -21.28 -49.25 -23.07
CA GLY A 439 -20.18 -48.31 -23.14
C GLY A 439 -19.99 -47.63 -21.79
N ASP A 440 -18.79 -47.70 -21.25
CA ASP A 440 -18.30 -47.16 -19.97
C ASP A 440 -18.37 -45.61 -19.87
N GLY A 441 -19.31 -44.96 -20.56
CA GLY A 441 -19.44 -43.52 -20.65
C GLY A 441 -20.25 -42.95 -19.48
N ARG A 442 -19.60 -42.69 -18.35
CA ARG A 442 -20.16 -41.78 -17.33
C ARG A 442 -19.97 -40.34 -17.80
N VAL A 443 -21.07 -39.63 -18.06
CA VAL A 443 -21.03 -38.18 -18.28
C VAL A 443 -20.86 -37.51 -16.91
N VAL A 444 -19.71 -36.88 -16.71
CA VAL A 444 -19.37 -36.15 -15.49
C VAL A 444 -19.51 -34.66 -15.76
N SER A 445 -20.44 -33.99 -15.07
CA SER A 445 -20.43 -32.53 -15.00
C SER A 445 -19.37 -32.08 -14.01
N TYR A 446 -18.63 -31.04 -14.37
CA TYR A 446 -17.63 -30.46 -13.49
C TYR A 446 -17.77 -28.94 -13.44
N ARG A 447 -17.58 -28.38 -12.25
CA ARG A 447 -17.45 -26.94 -12.05
C ARG A 447 -16.04 -26.63 -11.53
N PRO A 448 -15.28 -25.74 -12.18
CA PRO A 448 -14.06 -25.23 -11.59
C PRO A 448 -14.41 -24.38 -10.38
N LEU A 449 -13.86 -24.72 -9.22
CA LEU A 449 -13.95 -23.91 -8.01
C LEU A 449 -12.74 -22.99 -7.92
N SER A 450 -12.99 -21.72 -7.66
CA SER A 450 -11.96 -20.75 -7.32
C SER A 450 -11.47 -20.96 -5.89
N SER A 451 -10.22 -20.57 -5.60
CA SER A 451 -9.63 -20.74 -4.26
C SER A 451 -10.35 -19.93 -3.17
N SER A 452 -11.13 -18.91 -3.52
CA SER A 452 -11.95 -18.16 -2.58
C SER A 452 -13.26 -18.85 -2.19
N GLU A 453 -13.73 -19.79 -3.01
CA GLU A 453 -14.98 -20.56 -2.75
C GLU A 453 -14.71 -21.81 -1.89
N VAL A 454 -13.45 -22.12 -1.57
CA VAL A 454 -13.06 -23.28 -0.77
C VAL A 454 -12.43 -22.83 0.54
N ARG A 455 -13.07 -23.15 1.67
CA ARG A 455 -12.51 -22.99 3.01
C ARG A 455 -11.93 -24.31 3.49
N ILE A 456 -10.71 -24.28 4.00
CA ILE A 456 -10.05 -25.46 4.56
C ILE A 456 -9.85 -25.20 6.05
N ASP A 457 -10.43 -26.05 6.90
CA ASP A 457 -10.15 -26.03 8.32
C ASP A 457 -8.69 -26.46 8.57
N GLU A 458 -7.87 -25.54 9.07
CA GLU A 458 -6.43 -25.74 9.27
C GLU A 458 -6.08 -26.87 10.27
N ARG A 459 -7.03 -27.25 11.14
CA ARG A 459 -6.83 -28.26 12.19
C ARG A 459 -7.29 -29.65 11.77
N THR A 460 -8.35 -29.74 10.96
CA THR A 460 -8.96 -31.01 10.58
C THR A 460 -8.70 -31.39 9.13
N GLY A 461 -8.29 -30.43 8.29
CA GLY A 461 -8.13 -30.62 6.85
C GLY A 461 -9.44 -30.77 6.09
N GLN A 462 -10.59 -30.54 6.74
CA GLN A 462 -11.89 -30.61 6.08
C GLN A 462 -12.09 -29.41 5.15
N THR A 463 -12.54 -29.69 3.93
CA THR A 463 -12.85 -28.71 2.89
C THR A 463 -14.35 -28.40 2.92
N GLU A 464 -14.70 -27.16 3.23
CA GLU A 464 -16.04 -26.61 3.11
C GLU A 464 -16.09 -25.74 1.85
N VAL A 465 -16.98 -26.06 0.92
CA VAL A 465 -17.18 -25.28 -0.31
C VAL A 465 -18.35 -24.35 -0.08
N GLU A 466 -18.18 -23.05 -0.32
CA GLU A 466 -19.25 -22.08 -0.27
C GLU A 466 -20.28 -22.43 -1.36
N ARG A 467 -21.41 -23.00 -0.94
CA ARG A 467 -22.50 -23.37 -1.83
C ARG A 467 -23.11 -22.10 -2.40
N VAL A 468 -23.08 -21.95 -3.72
CA VAL A 468 -23.84 -20.88 -4.38
C VAL A 468 -25.28 -21.34 -4.41
N ASP A 469 -26.10 -20.82 -3.50
CA ASP A 469 -27.55 -20.99 -3.55
C ASP A 469 -28.07 -20.21 -4.76
N ASP A 470 -28.67 -20.93 -5.71
CA ASP A 470 -29.38 -20.29 -6.82
C ASP A 470 -30.64 -19.61 -6.25
N PRO A 471 -30.72 -18.26 -6.30
CA PRO A 471 -31.83 -17.53 -5.71
C PRO A 471 -33.16 -17.77 -6.44
N LEU A 472 -33.15 -18.43 -7.61
CA LEU A 472 -34.34 -18.74 -8.41
C LEU A 472 -34.73 -20.23 -8.34
N ALA A 473 -33.89 -21.09 -7.76
CA ALA A 473 -34.16 -22.53 -7.71
C ALA A 473 -35.37 -22.86 -6.82
N GLY A 474 -36.25 -23.73 -7.31
CA GLY A 474 -37.45 -24.18 -6.58
C GLY A 474 -38.68 -23.26 -6.71
N GLU A 475 -38.62 -22.20 -7.52
CA GLU A 475 -39.83 -21.46 -7.91
C GLU A 475 -40.68 -22.30 -8.88
N VAL A 476 -42.01 -22.30 -8.65
CA VAL A 476 -42.99 -23.06 -9.45
C VAL A 476 -43.96 -22.09 -10.10
N PHE A 477 -44.24 -22.28 -11.39
CA PHE A 477 -45.20 -21.47 -12.13
C PHE A 477 -46.24 -22.35 -12.83
N ASP A 478 -47.52 -22.00 -12.68
CA ASP A 478 -48.62 -22.68 -13.37
C ASP A 478 -48.74 -22.20 -14.83
N THR A 479 -47.71 -22.43 -15.63
CA THR A 479 -47.72 -22.09 -17.06
C THR A 479 -47.20 -23.24 -17.93
N PRO A 480 -47.70 -23.38 -19.18
CA PRO A 480 -47.19 -24.37 -20.13
C PRO A 480 -45.67 -24.23 -20.35
N GLU A 481 -45.18 -22.99 -20.40
CA GLU A 481 -43.75 -22.69 -20.57
C GLU A 481 -42.91 -23.26 -19.42
N PHE A 482 -43.40 -23.14 -18.17
CA PHE A 482 -42.72 -23.73 -17.02
C PHE A 482 -42.73 -25.25 -17.08
N THR A 483 -43.87 -25.89 -17.39
CA THR A 483 -43.95 -27.35 -17.53
C THR A 483 -43.08 -27.93 -18.66
N SER A 484 -42.65 -27.07 -19.59
CA SER A 484 -41.72 -27.41 -20.68
C SER A 484 -40.26 -27.02 -20.39
N SER A 485 -39.95 -26.45 -19.23
CA SER A 485 -38.64 -25.92 -18.87
C SER A 485 -37.73 -26.96 -18.20
N GLN A 486 -36.41 -26.72 -18.24
CA GLN A 486 -35.43 -27.56 -17.52
C GLN A 486 -35.62 -27.50 -15.99
N GLU A 487 -36.01 -26.34 -15.45
CA GLU A 487 -36.27 -26.15 -14.02
C GLU A 487 -37.40 -27.07 -13.52
N TYR A 488 -38.45 -27.26 -14.32
CA TYR A 488 -39.53 -28.22 -13.99
C TYR A 488 -39.04 -29.67 -13.96
N LEU A 489 -38.12 -30.06 -14.86
CA LEU A 489 -37.50 -31.38 -14.85
C LEU A 489 -36.56 -31.57 -13.65
N ASP A 490 -35.76 -30.56 -13.32
CA ASP A 490 -34.84 -30.56 -12.19
C ASP A 490 -35.59 -30.66 -10.84
N GLN A 491 -36.84 -30.16 -10.79
CA GLN A 491 -37.77 -30.30 -9.66
C GLN A 491 -38.53 -31.65 -9.64
N GLY A 492 -38.22 -32.59 -10.54
CA GLY A 492 -38.82 -33.92 -10.61
C GLY A 492 -40.07 -34.04 -11.50
N GLY A 493 -40.37 -33.00 -12.29
CA GLY A 493 -41.41 -33.02 -13.31
C GLY A 493 -41.08 -34.00 -14.43
N SER A 494 -42.12 -34.54 -15.07
CA SER A 494 -41.97 -35.44 -16.23
C SER A 494 -42.24 -34.67 -17.52
N ALA A 495 -41.36 -34.82 -18.51
CA ALA A 495 -41.53 -34.17 -19.81
C ALA A 495 -42.89 -34.54 -20.44
N PRO A 496 -43.63 -33.58 -21.02
CA PRO A 496 -44.88 -33.87 -21.70
C PRO A 496 -44.63 -34.86 -22.84
N SER A 497 -45.42 -35.95 -22.88
CA SER A 497 -45.33 -36.92 -23.98
C SER A 497 -45.74 -36.26 -25.29
N PRO A 498 -45.00 -36.43 -26.41
CA PRO A 498 -45.29 -35.78 -27.70
C PRO A 498 -46.66 -36.13 -28.30
N GLN A 499 -47.39 -37.11 -27.73
CA GLN A 499 -48.76 -37.46 -28.14
C GLN A 499 -49.85 -36.56 -27.53
N ALA A 500 -49.53 -35.68 -26.58
CA ALA A 500 -50.49 -34.80 -25.92
C ALA A 500 -50.78 -33.51 -26.71
N GLU A 501 -49.86 -33.07 -27.60
CA GLU A 501 -50.07 -31.88 -28.43
C GLU A 501 -51.07 -32.11 -29.58
N GLU A 502 -51.18 -33.33 -30.12
CA GLU A 502 -52.13 -33.62 -31.21
C GLU A 502 -53.60 -33.69 -30.76
N ALA A 503 -53.87 -33.83 -29.45
CA ALA A 503 -55.24 -33.96 -28.94
C ALA A 503 -55.96 -32.62 -28.73
N GLN A 504 -55.24 -31.49 -28.68
CA GLN A 504 -55.85 -30.16 -28.48
C GLN A 504 -56.26 -29.44 -29.77
N GLU A 505 -55.86 -29.93 -30.95
CA GLU A 505 -56.23 -29.33 -32.25
C GLU A 505 -57.47 -29.97 -32.92
N SER A 506 -58.11 -30.98 -32.31
CA SER A 506 -59.20 -31.75 -32.94
C SER A 506 -60.51 -31.82 -32.15
N GLU A 507 -61.16 -30.67 -31.88
CA GLU A 507 -62.60 -30.64 -31.56
C GLU A 507 -63.38 -29.71 -32.51
N PRO A 508 -64.46 -30.17 -33.17
CA PRO A 508 -65.23 -29.38 -34.13
C PRO A 508 -66.30 -28.54 -33.41
N THR A 509 -66.27 -27.22 -33.58
CA THR A 509 -67.32 -26.29 -33.12
C THR A 509 -68.64 -26.52 -33.85
N GLY A 510 -69.57 -27.24 -33.22
CA GLY A 510 -70.97 -27.40 -33.61
C GLY A 510 -71.90 -26.38 -32.92
N ARG A 511 -72.76 -25.74 -33.72
CA ARG A 511 -73.73 -24.66 -33.40
C ARG A 511 -74.82 -24.98 -32.36
N GLY A 512 -75.34 -23.91 -31.73
CA GLY A 512 -76.73 -23.76 -31.26
C GLY A 512 -76.86 -22.63 -30.22
N ALA A 513 -77.18 -21.37 -30.58
CA ALA A 513 -78.50 -20.77 -30.84
C ALA A 513 -79.39 -20.50 -29.59
N SER A 514 -79.87 -19.24 -29.54
CA SER A 514 -81.09 -18.69 -28.92
C SER A 514 -81.00 -18.05 -27.52
N GLY A 515 -81.51 -16.81 -27.45
CA GLY A 515 -81.74 -16.02 -26.24
C GLY A 515 -81.46 -14.54 -26.46
#